data_AF-A0AAW9FV50-F1
#
_entry.id   AF-A0AAW9FV50-F1
#
_cell.length_a   1.000
_cell.length_b   1.000
_cell.length_c   1.000
_cell.angle_alpha   90.00
_cell.angle_beta   90.00
_cell.angle_gamma   90.00
#
_symmetry.space_group_name_H-M   'P 1'
#
loop_
_entity.id
_entity.type
_entity.pdbx_description
1 polymer ?
#
loop_
_entity_poly.entity_id
_entity_poly.type
_entity_poly.pdbx_seq_one_letter_code
_entity_poly.pdbx_strand_id
1 'polypeptide(L)'
;QWIENRETELLPVPYFHVVFTLPDVLNKTALHEPKMLYDFLFESAWETLELFGKNRGLKMGMIAVLHTWGQNLSLHPHLHCIVPGGGVDESGAWKNLRS
;
A
#
# COMPACT_ATOMS: atom_id res chain seq x y z
N GLN A 1 -20.23 9.44 15.01
CA GLN A 1 -20.86 9.08 13.71
C GLN A 1 -19.87 8.78 12.58
N TRP A 2 -19.10 9.72 12.03
CA TRP A 2 -18.23 9.41 10.87
C TRP A 2 -17.12 8.39 11.21
N ILE A 3 -16.46 8.56 12.37
CA ILE A 3 -15.42 7.63 12.84
C ILE A 3 -15.99 6.23 13.03
N GLU A 4 -17.09 6.10 13.77
CA GLU A 4 -17.77 4.81 14.00
C GLU A 4 -18.13 4.09 12.69
N ASN A 5 -18.64 4.83 11.70
CA ASN A 5 -18.96 4.25 10.38
C ASN A 5 -17.71 3.75 9.64
N ARG A 6 -16.54 4.37 9.84
CA ARG A 6 -15.27 3.90 9.24
C ARG A 6 -14.70 2.73 10.03
N GLU A 7 -14.82 2.72 11.34
CA GLU A 7 -14.38 1.61 12.18
C GLU A 7 -15.11 0.30 11.83
N THR A 8 -16.38 0.37 11.43
CA THR A 8 -17.12 -0.83 10.98
C THR A 8 -16.61 -1.43 9.67
N GLU A 9 -15.82 -0.68 8.89
CA GLU A 9 -15.20 -1.14 7.64
C GLU A 9 -13.82 -1.79 7.89
N LEU A 10 -13.27 -1.62 9.09
CA LEU A 10 -11.98 -2.17 9.46
C LEU A 10 -12.10 -3.59 9.99
N LEU A 11 -11.15 -4.43 9.61
CA LEU A 11 -10.97 -5.74 10.22
C LEU A 11 -10.40 -5.54 11.63
N PRO A 12 -10.81 -6.35 12.63
CA PRO A 12 -10.30 -6.25 14.00
C PRO A 12 -8.90 -6.89 14.11
N VAL A 13 -7.93 -6.32 13.38
CA VAL A 13 -6.56 -6.82 13.24
C VAL A 13 -5.57 -5.66 13.38
N PRO A 14 -4.30 -5.93 13.74
CA PRO A 14 -3.25 -4.92 13.64
C PRO A 14 -3.09 -4.44 12.20
N TYR A 15 -2.79 -3.16 12.01
CA TYR A 15 -2.47 -2.58 10.71
C TYR A 15 -1.05 -2.03 10.70
N PHE A 16 -0.37 -2.21 9.57
CA PHE A 16 0.95 -1.67 9.31
C PHE A 16 0.83 -0.50 8.35
N HIS A 17 1.54 0.58 8.66
CA HIS A 17 1.75 1.68 7.71
C HIS A 17 3.06 1.43 6.97
N VAL A 18 2.96 1.10 5.68
CA VAL A 18 4.08 0.81 4.79
C VAL A 18 4.21 1.97 3.80
N VAL A 19 5.44 2.44 3.57
CA VAL A 19 5.72 3.53 2.63
C VAL A 19 6.58 3.03 1.48
N PHE A 20 6.12 3.26 0.26
CA PHE A 20 6.89 3.01 -0.96
C PHE A 20 7.26 4.35 -1.58
N THR A 21 8.55 4.64 -1.67
CA THR A 21 9.06 5.92 -2.21
C THR A 21 9.64 5.72 -3.60
N LEU A 22 9.21 6.56 -4.54
CA LEU A 22 9.78 6.59 -5.87
C LEU A 22 11.22 7.16 -5.81
N PRO A 23 12.21 6.51 -6.43
CA PRO A 23 13.57 7.04 -6.49
C PRO A 23 13.65 8.41 -7.18
N ASP A 24 14.39 9.35 -6.60
CA ASP A 24 14.48 10.74 -7.10
C ASP A 24 15.01 10.85 -8.55
N VAL A 25 15.77 9.86 -9.02
CA VAL A 25 16.25 9.80 -10.42
C VAL A 25 15.09 9.78 -11.43
N LEU A 26 13.90 9.32 -11.01
CA LEU A 26 12.70 9.25 -11.82
C LEU A 26 11.83 10.52 -11.72
N ASN A 27 12.22 11.52 -10.93
CA ASN A 27 11.45 12.77 -10.77
C ASN A 27 11.21 13.50 -12.09
N LYS A 28 12.18 13.47 -13.02
CA LYS A 28 11.97 14.02 -14.37
C LYS A 28 10.86 13.27 -15.10
N THR A 29 10.84 11.95 -15.05
CA THR A 29 9.77 11.14 -15.65
C THR A 29 8.43 11.41 -14.96
N ALA A 30 8.41 11.58 -13.64
CA ALA A 30 7.20 11.88 -12.87
C ALA A 30 6.55 13.21 -13.28
N LEU A 31 7.35 14.18 -13.75
CA LEU A 31 6.85 15.46 -14.26
C LEU A 31 6.29 15.37 -15.68
N HIS A 32 6.91 14.55 -16.55
CA HIS A 32 6.54 14.48 -17.96
C HIS A 32 5.47 13.42 -18.25
N GLU A 33 5.56 12.27 -17.58
CA GLU A 33 4.69 11.10 -17.75
C GLU A 33 4.11 10.61 -16.40
N PRO A 34 3.44 11.47 -15.62
CA PRO A 34 3.02 11.17 -14.24
C PRO A 34 2.11 9.95 -14.17
N LYS A 35 1.14 9.84 -15.07
CA LYS A 35 0.17 8.75 -15.03
C LYS A 35 0.87 7.39 -15.13
N MET A 36 1.66 7.21 -16.18
CA MET A 36 2.38 5.96 -16.43
C MET A 36 3.29 5.61 -15.25
N LEU A 37 4.05 6.59 -14.75
CA LEU A 37 5.00 6.31 -13.67
C LEU A 37 4.32 6.01 -12.33
N TYR A 38 3.23 6.70 -12.02
CA TYR A 38 2.48 6.43 -10.79
C TYR A 38 1.69 5.13 -10.88
N ASP A 39 1.15 4.78 -12.05
CA ASP A 39 0.55 3.45 -12.27
C ASP A 39 1.58 2.35 -11.94
N PHE A 40 2.83 2.48 -12.43
CA PHE A 40 3.90 1.54 -12.09
C PHE A 40 4.26 1.55 -10.60
N LEU A 41 4.23 2.70 -9.93
CA LEU A 41 4.47 2.77 -8.48
C LEU A 41 3.40 2.00 -7.70
N PHE A 42 2.12 2.15 -8.07
CA PHE A 42 1.01 1.39 -7.48
C PHE A 42 1.13 -0.11 -7.74
N GLU A 43 1.41 -0.49 -8.98
CA GLU A 43 1.58 -1.88 -9.38
C GLU A 43 2.76 -2.52 -8.62
N SER A 44 3.93 -1.87 -8.61
CA SER A 44 5.12 -2.37 -7.92
C SER A 44 4.90 -2.52 -6.41
N ALA A 45 4.19 -1.59 -5.78
CA ALA A 45 3.84 -1.67 -4.36
C ALA A 45 2.91 -2.85 -4.08
N TRP A 46 1.90 -3.06 -4.94
CA TRP A 46 0.99 -4.20 -4.82
C TRP A 46 1.71 -5.53 -5.04
N GLU A 47 2.47 -5.68 -6.11
CA GLU A 47 3.23 -6.88 -6.44
C GLU A 47 4.17 -7.29 -5.30
N THR A 48 4.83 -6.31 -4.68
CA THR A 48 5.70 -6.54 -3.53
C THR A 48 4.93 -7.21 -2.38
N LEU A 49 3.77 -6.65 -2.02
CA LEU A 49 2.93 -7.20 -0.96
C LEU A 49 2.33 -8.55 -1.36
N GLU A 50 1.78 -8.67 -2.58
CA GLU A 50 1.21 -9.90 -3.08
C GLU A 50 2.23 -11.05 -3.04
N LEU A 51 3.49 -10.78 -3.40
CA LEU A 51 4.56 -11.76 -3.29
C LEU A 51 4.77 -12.26 -1.85
N PHE A 52 4.74 -11.37 -0.85
CA PHE A 52 4.83 -11.78 0.57
C PHE A 52 3.65 -12.66 1.00
N GLY A 53 2.44 -12.34 0.53
CA GLY A 53 1.24 -13.13 0.77
C GLY A 53 1.31 -14.51 0.11
N LYS A 54 1.65 -14.54 -1.17
CA LYS A 54 1.78 -15.76 -1.98
C LYS A 54 2.79 -16.74 -1.39
N ASN A 55 3.93 -16.25 -0.90
CA ASN A 55 4.94 -17.08 -0.21
C ASN A 55 4.43 -17.73 1.08
N ARG A 56 3.26 -17.34 1.57
CA ARG A 56 2.58 -17.88 2.75
C ARG A 56 1.21 -18.49 2.43
N GLY A 57 0.85 -18.60 1.15
CA GLY A 57 -0.48 -19.09 0.73
C GLY A 57 -1.63 -18.17 1.15
N LEU A 58 -1.37 -16.86 1.29
CA LEU A 58 -2.36 -15.88 1.71
C LEU A 58 -2.59 -14.82 0.63
N LYS A 59 -3.85 -14.46 0.42
CA LYS A 59 -4.24 -13.25 -0.29
C LYS A 59 -4.28 -12.09 0.69
N MET A 60 -3.37 -11.13 0.53
CA MET A 60 -3.30 -9.93 1.36
C MET A 60 -4.24 -8.83 0.82
N GLY A 61 -4.23 -7.67 1.47
CA GLY A 61 -4.91 -6.47 1.01
C GLY A 61 -4.11 -5.22 1.39
N MET A 62 -4.41 -4.10 0.75
CA MET A 62 -3.91 -2.78 1.17
C MET A 62 -4.87 -1.68 0.75
N ILE A 63 -4.83 -0.56 1.46
CA ILE A 63 -5.33 0.73 0.97
C ILE A 63 -4.10 1.60 0.72
N ALA A 64 -3.93 2.11 -0.50
CA ALA A 64 -2.79 2.92 -0.89
C ALA A 64 -3.23 4.34 -1.29
N VAL A 65 -2.50 5.35 -0.81
CA VAL A 65 -2.72 6.76 -1.13
C VAL A 65 -1.42 7.37 -1.66
N LEU A 66 -1.49 8.00 -2.83
CA LEU A 66 -0.35 8.69 -3.43
C LEU A 66 -0.18 10.09 -2.85
N HIS A 67 1.02 10.38 -2.35
CA HIS A 67 1.50 11.71 -2.04
C HIS A 67 2.62 12.08 -2.99
N THR A 68 2.58 13.28 -3.57
CA THR A 68 3.57 13.71 -4.58
C THR A 68 4.60 14.71 -4.04
N TRP A 69 4.38 15.29 -2.87
CA TRP A 69 5.22 16.35 -2.32
C TRP A 69 5.74 16.00 -0.93
N GLY A 70 7.02 16.33 -0.69
CA GLY A 70 7.62 16.31 0.65
C GLY A 70 7.25 17.55 1.47
N GLN A 71 7.63 17.55 2.74
CA GLN A 71 7.36 18.66 3.67
C GLN A 71 7.96 20.00 3.23
N ASN A 72 9.08 19.96 2.51
CA ASN A 72 9.79 21.11 1.94
C ASN A 72 9.27 21.50 0.54
N LEU A 73 8.14 20.95 0.09
CA LEU A 73 7.58 21.14 -1.25
C LEU A 73 8.51 20.71 -2.39
N SER A 74 9.47 19.82 -2.15
CA SER A 74 10.15 19.11 -3.23
C SER A 74 9.27 17.98 -3.75
N LEU A 75 9.30 17.75 -5.07
CA LEU A 75 8.69 16.58 -5.68
C LEU A 75 9.30 15.32 -5.04
N HIS A 76 8.46 14.53 -4.38
CA HIS A 76 8.85 13.34 -3.66
C HIS A 76 7.70 12.32 -3.70
N PRO A 77 7.43 11.66 -4.83
CA PRO A 77 6.30 10.76 -4.97
C PRO A 77 6.46 9.52 -4.08
N HIS A 78 5.48 9.25 -3.24
CA HIS A 78 5.45 8.07 -2.38
C HIS A 78 4.00 7.61 -2.12
N LEU A 79 3.84 6.31 -1.88
CA LEU A 79 2.58 5.74 -1.44
C LEU A 79 2.59 5.55 0.07
N HIS A 80 1.53 6.02 0.73
CA HIS A 80 1.16 5.58 2.06
C HIS A 80 0.21 4.40 1.94
N CYS A 81 0.66 3.22 2.37
CA CYS A 81 -0.13 1.99 2.33
C CYS A 81 -0.52 1.57 3.75
N ILE A 82 -1.81 1.33 3.97
CA ILE A 82 -2.33 0.70 5.18
C ILE A 82 -2.57 -0.78 4.85
N VAL A 83 -1.82 -1.65 5.51
CA VAL A 83 -1.79 -3.10 5.25
C VAL A 83 -2.26 -3.83 6.51
N PRO A 84 -3.31 -4.66 6.45
CA PRO A 84 -3.72 -5.46 7.60
C PRO A 84 -2.65 -6.53 7.90
N GLY A 85 -2.48 -6.87 9.17
CA GLY A 85 -1.49 -7.83 9.66
C GLY A 85 -1.85 -9.30 9.40
N GLY A 86 -2.27 -9.61 8.18
CA GLY A 86 -2.75 -10.93 7.79
C GLY A 86 -3.28 -10.95 6.37
N GLY A 87 -3.84 -12.09 6.01
CA GLY A 87 -4.51 -12.29 4.73
C GLY A 87 -5.51 -13.45 4.80
N VAL A 88 -6.25 -13.66 3.72
CA VAL A 88 -7.19 -14.79 3.61
C VAL A 88 -6.52 -15.97 2.93
N ASP A 89 -6.73 -17.17 3.45
CA ASP A 89 -6.28 -18.41 2.79
C ASP A 89 -7.24 -18.84 1.66
N GLU A 90 -6.94 -19.95 0.99
CA GLU A 90 -7.76 -20.49 -0.10
C GLU A 90 -9.19 -20.88 0.34
N SER A 91 -9.39 -21.17 1.63
CA SER A 91 -10.72 -21.45 2.20
C SER A 91 -11.52 -20.18 2.51
N GLY A 92 -10.92 -19.00 2.29
CA GLY A 92 -11.50 -17.71 2.66
C GLY A 92 -11.36 -17.37 4.14
N ALA A 93 -10.60 -18.15 4.91
CA ALA A 93 -10.41 -17.92 6.33
C ALA A 93 -9.24 -16.95 6.58
N TRP A 94 -9.46 -16.00 7.50
CA TRP A 94 -8.42 -15.06 7.89
C TRP A 94 -7.27 -15.75 8.63
N LYS A 95 -6.04 -15.41 8.27
CA LYS A 95 -4.80 -15.81 8.95
C LYS A 95 -3.99 -14.59 9.32
N ASN A 96 -3.66 -14.50 10.61
CA ASN A 96 -2.76 -13.46 11.11
C ASN A 96 -1.32 -13.78 10.70
N LEU A 97 -0.64 -12.78 10.15
CA LEU A 97 0.80 -12.78 9.97
C LEU A 97 1.40 -12.16 11.23
N ARG A 98 1.86 -13.01 12.16
CA ARG A 98 2.51 -12.53 13.39
C ARG A 98 3.78 -11.76 13.01
N SER A 99 3.99 -10.61 13.67
CA SER A 99 5.33 -10.10 13.98
C SER A 99 5.92 -10.90 15.12
#